data_AF-A0A924UV01-F1
#
_entry.id   AF-A0A924UV01-F1
#
_cell.length_a   1.000
_cell.length_b   1.000
_cell.length_c   1.000
_cell.angle_alpha   90.00
_cell.angle_beta   90.00
_cell.angle_gamma   90.00
#
_symmetry.space_group_name_H-M   'P 1'
#
loop_
_entity.id
_entity.type
_entity.pdbx_description
1 polymer ?
#
loop_
_entity_poly.entity_id
_entity_poly.type
_entity_poly.pdbx_seq_one_letter_code
_entity_poly.pdbx_strand_id
1 'polypeptide(L)'
;YQNDLEQFKKDFSSYTFTDKETKIAMKTIFEIDGYIAEPHGAVGYLGLKKEMKNYPNAIGIFLETAHPIKFLDVVEPILDVKLPIPAQIESVMHKEKVSTKISTYEDLKAFLES
;
A
#
# COMPACT_ATOMS: atom_id res chain seq x y z
N TYR A 1 14.13 21.33 7.98
CA TYR A 1 13.86 21.56 9.41
C TYR A 1 15.10 21.67 10.30
N GLN A 2 16.36 21.63 9.82
CA GLN A 2 17.56 21.84 10.67
C GLN A 2 17.59 21.01 11.99
N ASN A 3 17.07 19.78 11.95
CA ASN A 3 16.86 18.91 13.12
C ASN A 3 15.91 19.46 14.22
N ASP A 4 15.09 20.45 13.90
CA ASP A 4 14.03 20.98 14.76
C ASP A 4 12.72 20.22 14.53
N LEU A 5 12.34 19.42 15.53
CA LEU A 5 11.11 18.64 15.52
C LEU A 5 9.85 19.51 15.60
N GLU A 6 9.90 20.64 16.30
CA GLU A 6 8.75 21.54 16.46
C GLU A 6 8.49 22.31 15.17
N GLN A 7 9.53 22.61 14.38
CA GLN A 7 9.35 23.13 13.03
C GLN A 7 8.76 22.06 12.10
N PHE A 8 9.21 20.80 12.18
CA PHE A 8 8.72 19.70 11.35
C PHE A 8 7.22 19.41 11.55
N LYS A 9 6.76 19.38 12.81
CA LYS A 9 5.36 19.08 13.16
C LYS A 9 4.35 20.11 12.66
N LYS A 10 4.79 21.30 12.22
CA LYS A 10 3.91 22.33 11.64
C LYS A 10 3.39 21.94 10.26
N ASP A 11 4.19 21.18 9.51
CA ASP A 11 3.89 20.81 8.13
C ASP A 11 3.51 19.33 7.98
N PHE A 12 3.79 18.51 8.99
CA PHE A 12 3.59 17.06 8.94
C PHE A 12 2.74 16.55 10.10
N SER A 13 1.68 15.83 9.73
CA SER A 13 0.89 14.96 10.61
C SER A 13 1.21 13.50 10.33
N SER A 14 1.12 12.63 11.34
CA SER A 14 1.21 11.18 11.16
C SER A 14 0.09 10.44 11.85
N TYR A 15 -0.35 9.35 11.23
CA TYR A 15 -1.43 8.49 11.71
C TYR A 15 -1.04 7.03 11.54
N THR A 16 -1.63 6.18 12.38
CA THR A 16 -1.50 4.73 12.31
C THR A 16 -2.88 4.10 12.35
N PHE A 17 -3.02 2.97 11.67
CA PHE A 17 -4.25 2.22 11.55
C PHE A 17 -3.93 0.73 11.60
N THR A 18 -4.82 -0.02 12.22
CA THR A 18 -4.75 -1.49 12.31
C THR A 18 -5.24 -2.15 11.03
N ASP A 19 -4.84 -3.41 10.79
CA ASP A 19 -5.36 -4.21 9.69
C ASP A 19 -6.89 -4.27 9.66
N LYS A 20 -7.54 -4.28 10.83
CA LYS A 20 -9.00 -4.26 10.92
C LYS A 20 -9.58 -2.96 10.37
N GLU A 21 -9.01 -1.83 10.73
CA GLU A 21 -9.43 -0.52 10.21
C GLU A 21 -9.18 -0.42 8.70
N THR A 22 -8.02 -0.89 8.23
CA THR A 22 -7.68 -0.94 6.80
C THR A 22 -8.68 -1.78 6.01
N LYS A 23 -9.04 -2.98 6.50
CA LYS A 23 -10.05 -3.85 5.86
C LYS A 23 -11.42 -3.19 5.78
N ILE A 24 -11.84 -2.49 6.83
CA ILE A 24 -13.10 -1.74 6.84
C ILE A 24 -13.05 -0.59 5.83
N ALA A 25 -11.93 0.12 5.75
CA ALA A 25 -11.75 1.21 4.79
C ALA A 25 -11.82 0.70 3.34
N MET A 26 -11.14 -0.41 3.01
CA MET A 26 -11.21 -1.02 1.68
C MET A 26 -12.66 -1.32 1.27
N LYS A 27 -13.44 -1.94 2.16
CA LYS A 27 -14.87 -2.20 1.93
C LYS A 27 -15.67 -0.91 1.74
N THR A 28 -15.41 0.08 2.61
CA THR A 28 -16.11 1.36 2.58
C THR A 28 -15.87 2.11 1.26
N ILE A 29 -14.62 2.14 0.78
CA ILE A 29 -14.27 2.76 -0.50
C ILE A 29 -15.06 2.05 -1.61
N PHE A 30 -14.92 0.72 -1.70
CA PHE A 30 -15.59 -0.08 -2.72
C PHE A 30 -17.12 0.06 -2.71
N GLU A 31 -17.75 0.11 -1.54
CA GLU A 31 -19.20 0.29 -1.39
C GLU A 31 -19.69 1.67 -1.83
N ILE A 32 -18.88 2.72 -1.67
CA ILE A 32 -19.27 4.11 -1.95
C ILE A 32 -19.11 4.45 -3.44
N ASP A 33 -18.01 4.05 -4.07
CA ASP A 33 -17.65 4.49 -5.42
C ASP A 33 -17.27 3.36 -6.39
N GLY A 34 -17.25 2.10 -5.93
CA GLY A 34 -16.81 0.95 -6.73
C GLY A 34 -15.30 0.91 -6.97
N TYR A 35 -14.52 1.80 -6.35
CA TYR A 35 -13.07 1.84 -6.47
C TYR A 35 -12.44 0.73 -5.64
N ILE A 36 -11.48 0.02 -6.24
CA ILE A 36 -10.76 -1.07 -5.60
C ILE A 36 -9.41 -0.53 -5.14
N ALA A 37 -9.35 -0.08 -3.89
CA ALA A 37 -8.10 0.26 -3.23
C ALA A 37 -7.41 -1.00 -2.69
N GLU A 38 -6.08 -1.00 -2.72
CA GLU A 38 -5.26 -2.00 -2.03
C GLU A 38 -4.92 -1.55 -0.59
N PRO A 39 -4.39 -2.44 0.27
CA PRO A 39 -4.18 -2.13 1.68
C PRO A 39 -3.40 -0.82 1.97
N HIS A 40 -2.36 -0.49 1.20
CA HIS A 40 -1.56 0.72 1.43
C HIS A 40 -2.32 1.98 1.01
N GLY A 41 -3.02 1.95 -0.13
CA GLY A 41 -3.95 2.99 -0.56
C GLY A 41 -5.06 3.27 0.46
N ALA A 42 -5.66 2.22 1.01
CA ALA A 42 -6.67 2.34 2.07
C ALA A 42 -6.13 2.98 3.36
N VAL A 43 -4.87 2.69 3.74
CA VAL A 43 -4.18 3.40 4.83
C VAL A 43 -3.98 4.88 4.51
N GLY A 44 -3.57 5.20 3.29
CA GLY A 44 -3.44 6.58 2.81
C GLY A 44 -4.77 7.34 2.84
N TYR A 45 -5.85 6.71 2.39
CA TYR A 45 -7.22 7.23 2.47
C TYR A 45 -7.64 7.51 3.91
N LEU A 46 -7.39 6.59 4.85
CA LEU A 46 -7.70 6.79 6.27
C LEU A 46 -6.93 7.96 6.87
N GLY A 47 -5.63 8.06 6.55
CA GLY A 47 -4.78 9.18 6.98
C GLY A 47 -5.33 10.52 6.49
N LEU A 48 -5.65 10.61 5.19
CA LEU A 48 -6.23 11.80 4.60
C LEU A 48 -7.59 12.14 5.23
N LYS A 49 -8.50 11.17 5.37
CA LYS A 49 -9.82 11.37 5.98
C LYS A 49 -9.72 11.87 7.42
N LYS A 50 -8.70 11.43 8.16
CA LYS A 50 -8.44 11.90 9.52
C LYS A 50 -7.91 13.33 9.52
N GLU A 51 -6.98 13.66 8.64
CA GLU A 51 -6.40 15.01 8.54
C GLU A 51 -7.42 16.05 8.05
N MET A 52 -8.27 15.69 7.09
CA MET A 52 -9.27 16.59 6.54
C MET A 52 -10.30 17.08 7.57
N LYS A 53 -10.42 16.42 8.73
CA LYS A 53 -11.23 16.94 9.86
C LYS A 53 -10.71 18.28 10.38
N ASN A 54 -9.41 18.55 10.24
CA ASN A 54 -8.78 19.83 10.60
C ASN A 54 -8.96 20.90 9.51
N TYR A 55 -9.25 20.49 8.27
CA TYR A 55 -9.31 21.35 7.09
C TYR A 55 -10.57 21.07 6.26
N PRO A 56 -11.77 21.43 6.74
CA PRO A 56 -13.05 21.00 6.16
C PRO A 56 -13.30 21.47 4.72
N ASN A 57 -12.58 22.49 4.24
CA ASN A 57 -12.73 23.04 2.88
C ASN A 57 -11.55 22.71 1.95
N ALA A 58 -10.60 21.87 2.40
CA ALA A 58 -9.45 21.50 1.58
C ALA A 58 -9.81 20.43 0.55
N ILE A 59 -9.08 20.42 -0.56
CA ILE A 59 -9.07 19.29 -1.50
C ILE A 59 -8.00 18.31 -1.03
N GLY A 60 -8.41 17.07 -0.77
CA GLY A 60 -7.52 16.00 -0.36
C GLY A 60 -7.11 15.12 -1.54
N ILE A 61 -5.83 14.74 -1.58
CA ILE A 61 -5.30 13.74 -2.52
C ILE A 61 -4.59 12.67 -1.69
N PHE A 62 -4.97 11.41 -1.88
CA PHE A 62 -4.21 10.27 -1.37
C PHE A 62 -3.56 9.55 -2.54
N LEU A 63 -2.43 8.88 -2.28
CA LEU A 63 -1.68 8.17 -3.30
C LEU A 63 -1.96 6.68 -3.18
N GLU A 64 -2.57 6.10 -4.22
CA GLU A 64 -2.66 4.65 -4.39
C GLU A 64 -1.30 4.13 -4.86
N THR A 65 -0.49 3.63 -3.92
CA THR A 65 0.93 3.36 -4.19
C THR A 65 1.19 2.10 -5.02
N ALA A 66 0.20 1.22 -5.14
CA ALA A 66 0.32 -0.03 -5.88
C ALA A 66 -1.01 -0.39 -6.56
N HIS A 67 -0.92 -1.18 -7.63
CA HIS A 67 -2.11 -1.79 -8.23
C HIS A 67 -2.60 -2.95 -7.34
N PRO A 68 -3.93 -3.13 -7.14
CA PRO A 68 -4.50 -4.21 -6.35
C PRO A 68 -4.07 -5.64 -6.70
N ILE A 69 -3.59 -5.87 -7.93
CA ILE A 69 -3.13 -7.18 -8.38
C ILE A 69 -1.86 -7.65 -7.65
N LYS A 70 -1.11 -6.72 -7.05
CA LYS A 70 0.04 -7.07 -6.22
C LYS A 70 -0.37 -7.75 -4.91
N PHE A 71 -1.65 -7.70 -4.54
CA PHE A 71 -2.20 -8.15 -3.26
C PHE A 71 -3.51 -8.93 -3.44
N LEU A 72 -3.62 -9.74 -4.50
CA LEU A 72 -4.85 -10.51 -4.82
C LEU A 72 -5.37 -11.33 -3.64
N ASP A 73 -4.46 -12.00 -2.93
CA ASP A 73 -4.73 -12.85 -1.76
C ASP A 73 -5.33 -12.09 -0.57
N VAL A 74 -5.16 -10.77 -0.55
CA VAL A 74 -5.74 -9.87 0.45
C VAL A 74 -7.01 -9.21 -0.10
N VAL A 75 -6.96 -8.66 -1.31
CA VAL A 75 -8.04 -7.83 -1.88
C VAL A 75 -9.28 -8.65 -2.22
N GLU A 76 -9.13 -9.77 -2.92
CA GLU A 76 -10.28 -10.58 -3.40
C GLU A 76 -11.14 -11.09 -2.23
N PRO A 77 -10.58 -11.69 -1.15
CA PRO A 77 -11.40 -12.16 -0.03
C PRO A 77 -12.03 -11.04 0.79
N ILE A 78 -11.42 -9.85 0.83
CA ILE A 78 -11.98 -8.71 1.58
C ILE A 78 -13.20 -8.14 0.86
N LEU A 79 -13.13 -7.99 -0.46
CA LEU A 79 -14.17 -7.33 -1.24
C LEU A 79 -15.16 -8.30 -1.90
N ASP A 80 -14.91 -9.61 -1.82
CA ASP A 80 -15.69 -10.65 -2.50
C ASP A 80 -15.78 -10.40 -4.03
N VAL A 81 -14.62 -10.10 -4.63
CA VAL A 81 -14.46 -9.83 -6.06
C VAL A 81 -13.38 -10.70 -6.66
N LYS A 82 -13.43 -10.87 -7.98
CA LYS A 82 -12.35 -11.46 -8.75
C LYS A 82 -11.73 -10.40 -9.67
N LEU A 83 -10.44 -10.16 -9.52
CA LEU A 83 -9.74 -9.16 -10.32
C LEU A 83 -9.23 -9.77 -11.63
N PRO A 84 -9.45 -9.10 -12.78
CA PRO A 84 -8.85 -9.55 -14.02
C PRO A 84 -7.32 -9.39 -13.94
N ILE A 85 -6.59 -10.43 -14.34
CA ILE A 85 -5.13 -10.37 -14.46
C ILE A 85 -4.81 -9.68 -15.80
N PRO A 86 -4.09 -8.54 -15.81
CA PRO A 86 -3.62 -7.92 -17.05
C PRO A 86 -2.66 -8.85 -17.79
N ALA A 87 -2.73 -8.84 -19.12
CA ALA A 87 -1.91 -9.69 -19.99
C ALA A 87 -0.40 -9.57 -19.72
N GLN A 88 0.07 -8.38 -19.31
CA GLN A 88 1.47 -8.17 -18.96
C GLN A 88 1.90 -9.03 -17.76
N ILE A 89 1.04 -9.19 -16.76
CA ILE A 89 1.33 -10.00 -15.56
C ILE A 89 1.20 -11.48 -15.89
N GLU A 90 0.20 -11.87 -16.69
CA GLU A 90 0.02 -13.25 -17.16
C GLU A 90 1.28 -13.78 -17.85
N SER A 91 1.94 -12.95 -18.67
CA SER A 91 3.15 -13.31 -19.41
C SER A 91 4.37 -13.67 -18.53
N VAL A 92 4.38 -13.24 -17.26
CA VAL A 92 5.48 -13.49 -16.32
C VAL A 92 5.09 -14.41 -15.16
N MET A 93 3.79 -14.61 -14.91
CA MET A 93 3.27 -15.38 -13.78
C MET A 93 3.71 -16.85 -13.77
N HIS A 94 3.88 -17.44 -14.96
CA HIS A 94 4.26 -18.84 -15.13
C HIS A 94 5.75 -19.04 -15.40
N LYS A 95 6.56 -17.97 -15.35
CA LYS A 95 8.01 -18.11 -15.52
C LYS A 95 8.61 -18.81 -14.31
N GLU A 96 9.63 -19.62 -14.57
CA GLU A 96 10.38 -20.25 -13.49
C GLU A 96 11.01 -19.17 -12.60
N LYS A 97 10.75 -19.28 -11.30
CA LYS A 97 11.33 -18.38 -10.32
C LYS A 97 12.80 -18.74 -10.15
N VAL A 98 13.69 -17.85 -10.59
CA VAL A 98 15.12 -17.94 -10.32
C VAL A 98 15.44 -17.04 -9.12
N SER A 99 15.70 -17.65 -7.96
CA SER A 99 16.10 -16.93 -6.75
C SER A 99 17.08 -17.73 -5.90
N THR A 100 18.18 -17.10 -5.49
CA THR A 100 19.15 -17.68 -4.55
C THR A 100 18.82 -17.25 -3.13
N LYS A 101 18.66 -18.20 -2.21
CA LYS A 101 18.44 -17.89 -0.78
C LYS A 101 19.80 -17.67 -0.11
N ILE A 102 19.95 -16.52 0.55
CA ILE A 102 21.19 -16.10 1.22
C ILE A 102 20.84 -15.69 2.65
N SER A 103 21.60 -16.18 3.63
CA SER A 103 21.28 -16.01 5.06
C SER A 103 22.30 -15.19 5.83
N THR A 104 23.51 -15.02 5.30
CA THR A 104 24.61 -14.29 5.96
C THR A 104 25.21 -13.25 5.03
N TYR A 105 25.96 -12.31 5.62
CA TYR A 105 26.70 -11.31 4.85
C TYR A 105 27.82 -11.98 4.04
N GLU A 106 28.50 -12.97 4.63
CA GLU A 106 29.58 -13.73 3.98
C GLU A 106 29.07 -14.46 2.73
N ASP A 107 27.91 -15.12 2.83
CA ASP A 107 27.26 -15.78 1.69
C ASP A 107 26.86 -14.77 0.60
N LEU A 108 26.34 -13.60 1.00
CA LEU A 108 25.97 -12.53 0.07
C LEU A 108 27.18 -12.00 -0.68
N LYS A 109 28.27 -11.72 0.05
CA LYS A 109 29.53 -11.23 -0.51
C LYS A 109 30.08 -12.23 -1.52
N ALA A 110 30.18 -13.50 -1.14
CA ALA A 110 30.68 -14.55 -2.02
C ALA A 110 29.85 -14.69 -3.31
N PHE A 111 28.53 -14.56 -3.23
CA PHE A 111 27.63 -14.63 -4.39
C PHE A 111 27.77 -13.43 -5.35
N LEU A 112 28.08 -12.24 -4.85
CA LEU A 112 28.24 -11.04 -5.68
C LEU A 112 29.64 -10.89 -6.27
N GLU A 113 30.65 -11.53 -5.66
CA GLU A 113 32.04 -11.51 -6.12
C GLU A 113 32.38 -12.67 -7.07
N SER A 114 31.46 -13.62 -7.30
CA SER A 114 31.59 -14.73 -8.25
C SER A 114 31.20 -14.34 -9.67
#